data_AF-A0AAN1EY03-F1
#
_entry.id   AF-A0AAN1EY03-F1
#
_cell.length_a   1.000
_cell.length_b   1.000
_cell.length_c   1.000
_cell.angle_alpha   90.00
_cell.angle_beta   90.00
_cell.angle_gamma   90.00
#
_symmetry.space_group_name_H-M   'P 1'
#
loop_
_entity.id
_entity.type
_entity.pdbx_description
1 polymer ?
#
loop_
_entity_poly.entity_id
_entity_poly.type
_entity_poly.pdbx_seq_one_letter_code
_entity_poly.pdbx_strand_id
1 'polypeptide(L)'
;MKTILVCCGSGVATSPQVANKINDFLEEQGLDGLAHAEPHPVETAKSRIDSNPDIIAYVGIAPADDDLRETIEANHVTEVVGVPWLTGMGEDEANEKIKQAVLGSTQHN
;
A
#
# COMPACT_ATOMS: atom_id res chain seq x y z
N MET A 1 11.36 -8.95 -2.79
CA MET A 1 11.11 -7.64 -2.17
C MET A 1 9.63 -7.39 -2.31
N LYS A 2 8.95 -6.99 -1.24
CA LYS A 2 7.51 -6.80 -1.22
C LYS A 2 7.14 -5.44 -1.82
N THR A 3 5.94 -5.33 -2.36
CA THR A 3 5.44 -4.10 -2.97
C THR A 3 4.20 -3.60 -2.23
N ILE A 4 4.13 -2.30 -2.01
CA ILE A 4 2.98 -1.59 -1.46
C ILE A 4 2.40 -0.75 -2.59
N LEU A 5 1.17 -1.03 -2.97
CA LEU A 5 0.57 -0.43 -4.16
C LEU A 5 -0.27 0.77 -3.75
N VAL A 6 0.16 1.98 -4.12
CA VAL A 6 -0.50 3.23 -3.72
C VAL A 6 -1.37 3.75 -4.85
N CYS A 7 -2.69 3.71 -4.66
CA CYS A 7 -3.67 4.12 -5.65
C CYS A 7 -4.47 5.35 -5.23
N CYS A 8 -4.63 6.27 -6.18
CA CYS A 8 -5.53 7.40 -6.06
C CYS A 8 -6.62 7.27 -7.12
N GLY A 9 -7.90 7.28 -6.70
CA GLY A 9 -9.06 7.09 -7.59
C GLY A 9 -9.22 8.15 -8.69
N SER A 10 -8.46 9.25 -8.63
CA SER A 10 -8.44 10.31 -9.64
C SER A 10 -7.11 10.42 -10.39
N GLY A 11 -6.16 9.51 -10.16
CA GLY A 11 -5.03 9.25 -11.08
C GLY A 11 -3.95 10.32 -11.29
N VAL A 12 -3.97 11.52 -10.68
CA VAL A 12 -3.13 12.62 -11.22
C VAL A 12 -2.12 13.30 -10.29
N ALA A 13 -2.15 13.20 -8.95
CA ALA A 13 -1.13 13.94 -8.16
C ALA A 13 -0.79 13.43 -6.75
N THR A 14 -1.71 12.78 -6.06
CA THR A 14 -1.55 12.48 -4.62
C THR A 14 -0.92 11.12 -4.33
N SER A 15 -0.96 10.16 -5.27
CA SER A 15 -0.32 8.84 -5.11
C SER A 15 1.20 8.89 -4.94
N PRO A 16 2.00 9.65 -5.73
CA PRO A 16 3.45 9.71 -5.53
C PRO A 16 3.85 10.39 -4.22
N GLN A 17 3.05 11.34 -3.71
CA GLN A 17 3.31 11.98 -2.42
C GLN A 17 3.16 10.99 -1.25
N VAL A 18 2.08 10.21 -1.26
CA VAL A 18 1.85 9.16 -0.25
C VAL A 18 2.90 8.05 -0.37
N ALA A 19 3.22 7.61 -1.60
CA ALA A 19 4.25 6.60 -1.82
C ALA A 19 5.62 7.05 -1.28
N ASN A 20 6.04 8.30 -1.55
CA ASN A 20 7.29 8.83 -0.99
C ASN A 20 7.27 8.84 0.54
N LYS A 21 6.20 9.32 1.18
CA LYS A 21 6.07 9.30 2.65
C LYS A 21 6.20 7.90 3.23
N ILE A 22 5.58 6.91 2.59
CA ILE A 22 5.70 5.51 3.01
C ILE A 22 7.13 5.01 2.83
N ASN A 23 7.78 5.33 1.71
CA ASN A 23 9.17 4.94 1.45
C ASN A 23 10.15 5.57 2.44
N ASP A 24 10.03 6.87 2.73
CA ASP A 24 10.78 7.54 3.78
C ASP A 24 10.60 6.82 5.13
N PHE A 25 9.35 6.53 5.51
CA PHE A 25 9.07 5.80 6.74
C PHE A 25 9.72 4.40 6.75
N LEU A 26 9.66 3.67 5.64
CA LEU A 26 10.30 2.36 5.53
C LEU A 26 11.83 2.46 5.67
N GLU A 27 12.44 3.46 5.04
CA GLU A 27 13.88 3.73 5.16
C GLU A 27 14.28 4.09 6.60
N GLU A 28 13.52 4.96 7.27
CA GLU A 28 13.73 5.32 8.67
C GLU A 28 13.63 4.11 9.61
N GLN A 29 12.80 3.12 9.27
CA GLN A 29 12.65 1.88 10.02
C GLN A 29 13.65 0.77 9.59
N GLY A 30 14.46 0.99 8.55
CA GLY A 30 15.35 -0.03 7.98
C GLY A 30 14.60 -1.18 7.28
N LEU A 31 13.41 -0.89 6.76
CA LEU A 31 12.51 -1.82 6.06
C LEU A 31 12.52 -1.63 4.53
N ASP A 32 13.26 -0.66 4.01
CA ASP A 32 13.42 -0.37 2.57
C ASP A 32 13.95 -1.57 1.78
N GLY A 33 14.75 -2.44 2.41
CA GLY A 33 15.20 -3.70 1.82
C GLY A 33 14.12 -4.79 1.76
N LEU A 34 13.02 -4.63 2.50
CA LEU A 34 11.94 -5.62 2.60
C LEU A 34 10.73 -5.23 1.77
N ALA A 35 10.32 -3.96 1.78
CA ALA A 35 9.15 -3.47 1.06
C ALA A 35 9.38 -2.10 0.42
N HIS A 36 8.67 -1.83 -0.67
CA HIS A 36 8.72 -0.55 -1.38
C HIS A 36 7.31 -0.12 -1.84
N ALA A 37 7.00 1.17 -1.71
CA ALA A 37 5.73 1.75 -2.13
C ALA A 37 5.80 2.35 -3.53
N GLU A 38 4.90 1.90 -4.42
CA GLU A 38 4.83 2.34 -5.80
C GLU A 38 3.47 2.98 -6.11
N PRO A 39 3.44 4.20 -6.68
CA PRO A 39 2.21 4.87 -7.08
C PRO A 39 1.67 4.28 -8.40
N HIS A 40 0.40 3.87 -8.39
CA HIS A 40 -0.29 3.34 -9.56
C HIS A 40 -1.73 3.86 -9.69
N PRO A 41 -2.30 3.89 -10.90
CA PRO A 41 -3.72 4.18 -11.07
C PRO A 41 -4.57 2.99 -10.58
N VAL A 42 -5.69 3.29 -9.92
CA VAL A 42 -6.57 2.27 -9.32
C VAL A 42 -7.07 1.24 -10.34
N GLU A 43 -7.25 1.65 -11.59
CA GLU A 43 -7.63 0.78 -12.71
C GLU A 43 -6.64 -0.38 -12.94
N THR A 44 -5.36 -0.18 -12.59
CA THR A 44 -4.32 -1.21 -12.72
C THR A 44 -4.11 -2.01 -11.44
N ALA A 45 -4.66 -1.55 -10.31
CA ALA A 45 -4.43 -2.17 -9.01
C ALA A 45 -4.86 -3.63 -8.99
N LYS A 46 -6.05 -3.93 -9.50
CA LYS A 46 -6.60 -5.30 -9.54
C LYS A 46 -5.66 -6.24 -10.29
N SER A 47 -5.34 -5.90 -11.53
CA SER A 47 -4.50 -6.72 -12.41
C SER A 47 -3.09 -6.91 -11.82
N ARG A 48 -2.55 -5.88 -11.17
CA ARG A 48 -1.26 -5.92 -10.48
C ARG A 48 -1.29 -6.89 -9.29
N ILE A 49 -2.29 -6.76 -8.40
CA ILE A 49 -2.44 -7.62 -7.23
C ILE A 49 -2.60 -9.08 -7.67
N ASP A 50 -3.45 -9.33 -8.66
CA ASP A 50 -3.69 -10.66 -9.20
C ASP A 50 -2.44 -11.27 -9.87
N SER A 51 -1.68 -10.46 -10.61
CA SER A 51 -0.47 -10.92 -11.32
C SER A 51 0.79 -10.94 -10.45
N ASN A 52 0.80 -10.26 -9.30
CA ASN A 52 2.00 -10.08 -8.48
C ASN A 52 1.73 -10.38 -6.99
N PRO A 53 2.08 -11.59 -6.52
CA PRO A 53 1.90 -12.00 -5.13
C PRO A 53 2.90 -11.34 -4.17
N ASP A 54 3.88 -10.58 -4.67
CA ASP A 54 4.74 -9.76 -3.83
C ASP A 54 4.05 -8.48 -3.32
N ILE A 55 2.87 -8.14 -3.84
CA ILE A 55 2.08 -7.04 -3.32
C ILE A 55 1.46 -7.47 -1.99
N ILE A 56 1.79 -6.77 -0.92
CA ILE A 56 1.38 -7.10 0.46
C ILE A 56 0.36 -6.10 1.01
N ALA A 57 0.33 -4.90 0.46
CA ALA A 57 -0.58 -3.86 0.89
C ALA A 57 -1.05 -3.02 -0.29
N TYR A 58 -2.31 -2.62 -0.22
CA TYR A 58 -2.95 -1.69 -1.14
C TYR A 58 -3.34 -0.44 -0.36
N VAL A 59 -2.88 0.73 -0.82
CA VAL A 59 -3.15 2.02 -0.20
C VAL A 59 -4.03 2.84 -1.12
N GLY A 60 -5.33 2.90 -0.83
CA GLY A 60 -6.30 3.67 -1.60
C GLY A 60 -6.59 5.02 -0.95
N ILE A 61 -6.51 6.13 -1.69
CA ILE A 61 -7.07 7.41 -1.21
C ILE A 61 -8.58 7.30 -0.99
N ALA A 62 -9.24 6.51 -1.85
CA ALA A 62 -10.63 6.11 -1.73
C ALA A 62 -10.69 4.60 -1.44
N PRO A 63 -11.76 4.11 -0.79
CA PRO A 63 -11.97 2.67 -0.59
C PRO A 63 -11.99 1.93 -1.93
N ALA A 64 -11.47 0.71 -1.93
CA ALA A 64 -11.54 -0.16 -3.09
C ALA A 64 -13.01 -0.48 -3.45
N ASP A 65 -13.31 -0.55 -4.75
CA ASP A 65 -14.58 -1.12 -5.23
C ASP A 65 -14.68 -2.61 -4.87
N ASP A 66 -15.90 -3.16 -4.79
CA ASP A 66 -16.17 -4.56 -4.40
C ASP A 66 -15.27 -5.58 -5.12
N ASP A 67 -15.12 -5.43 -6.44
CA ASP A 67 -14.35 -6.33 -7.29
C ASP A 67 -12.82 -6.29 -7.00
N LEU A 68 -12.30 -5.11 -6.63
CA LEU A 68 -10.92 -4.97 -6.17
C LEU A 68 -10.74 -5.53 -4.76
N ARG A 69 -11.75 -5.32 -3.90
CA ARG A 69 -11.75 -5.82 -2.52
C ARG A 69 -11.74 -7.34 -2.47
N GLU A 70 -12.53 -8.01 -3.30
CA GLU A 70 -12.47 -9.46 -3.47
C GLU A 70 -11.05 -9.94 -3.85
N THR A 71 -10.38 -9.20 -4.75
CA THR A 71 -9.02 -9.52 -5.20
C THR A 71 -8.00 -9.32 -4.07
N ILE A 72 -8.14 -8.24 -3.29
CA ILE A 72 -7.31 -7.93 -2.11
C ILE A 72 -7.44 -9.06 -1.08
N GLU A 73 -8.67 -9.46 -0.75
CA GLU A 73 -8.94 -10.53 0.21
C GLU A 73 -8.43 -11.89 -0.29
N ALA A 74 -8.65 -12.22 -1.56
CA ALA A 74 -8.18 -13.46 -2.17
C ALA A 74 -6.65 -13.58 -2.19
N ASN A 75 -5.94 -12.47 -2.32
CA ASN A 75 -4.47 -12.42 -2.34
C ASN A 75 -3.87 -12.08 -0.96
N HIS A 76 -4.68 -12.04 0.10
CA HIS A 76 -4.26 -11.68 1.46
C HIS A 76 -3.52 -10.33 1.55
N VAL A 77 -3.91 -9.38 0.70
CA VAL A 77 -3.35 -8.03 0.67
C VAL A 77 -4.00 -7.18 1.75
N THR A 78 -3.20 -6.37 2.45
CA THR A 78 -3.71 -5.45 3.47
C THR A 78 -4.25 -4.17 2.82
N GLU A 79 -5.54 -3.88 2.97
CA GLU A 79 -6.11 -2.60 2.55
C GLU A 79 -5.83 -1.49 3.59
N VAL A 80 -5.31 -0.36 3.13
CA VAL A 80 -5.04 0.82 3.95
C VAL A 80 -5.57 2.08 3.25
N VAL A 81 -6.11 3.02 4.03
CA VAL A 81 -6.60 4.29 3.50
C VAL A 81 -5.44 5.28 3.44
N GLY A 82 -5.22 5.92 2.28
CA GLY A 82 -4.11 6.83 2.00
C GLY A 82 -4.30 8.27 2.49
N VAL A 83 -5.50 8.63 2.96
CA VAL A 83 -5.85 9.97 3.48
C VAL A 83 -4.98 10.46 4.66
N PRO A 84 -4.54 9.62 5.61
CA PRO A 84 -3.72 10.06 6.74
C PRO A 84 -2.40 10.72 6.31
N TRP A 85 -1.71 10.18 5.31
CA TRP A 85 -0.47 10.76 4.76
C TRP A 85 -0.69 12.10 4.04
N LEU A 86 -1.91 12.39 3.60
CA LEU A 86 -2.27 13.66 2.95
C LEU A 86 -2.65 14.73 3.97
N THR A 87 -3.35 14.33 5.03
CA THR A 87 -3.87 15.24 6.04
C THR A 87 -2.92 15.44 7.22
N GLY A 88 -1.95 14.53 7.40
CA GLY A 88 -1.07 14.46 8.57
C GLY A 88 -1.78 13.99 9.85
N MET A 89 -3.08 13.69 9.79
CA MET A 89 -3.83 13.16 10.93
C MET A 89 -3.93 11.64 10.83
N GLY A 90 -3.36 10.94 11.82
CA GLY A 90 -3.35 9.47 11.86
C GLY A 90 -2.29 8.83 10.97
N GLU A 91 -1.29 9.61 10.52
CA GLU A 91 -0.16 9.09 9.74
C GLU A 91 0.59 7.98 10.50
N ASP A 92 0.81 8.16 11.80
CA ASP A 92 1.45 7.15 12.66
C ASP A 92 0.71 5.81 12.68
N GLU A 93 -0.63 5.84 12.80
CA GLU A 93 -1.44 4.61 12.82
C GLU A 93 -1.42 3.91 11.45
N ALA A 94 -1.45 4.69 10.36
CA ALA A 94 -1.36 4.17 9.01
C ALA A 94 0.02 3.56 8.72
N ASN A 95 1.09 4.22 9.17
CA ASN A 95 2.46 3.73 9.12
C ASN A 95 2.63 2.42 9.91
N GLU A 96 2.04 2.34 11.10
CA GLU A 96 2.07 1.12 11.91
C GLU A 96 1.36 -0.04 11.22
N LYS A 97 0.20 0.19 10.57
CA LYS A 97 -0.47 -0.82 9.75
C LYS A 97 0.41 -1.33 8.61
N ILE A 98 1.08 -0.44 7.88
CA ILE A 98 2.00 -0.83 6.81
C ILE A 98 3.16 -1.64 7.38
N LYS A 99 3.78 -1.20 8.48
CA LYS A 99 4.84 -1.93 9.16
C LYS A 99 4.40 -3.33 9.56
N GLN A 100 3.21 -3.49 10.14
CA GLN A 100 2.65 -4.79 10.50
C GLN A 100 2.41 -5.66 9.26
N ALA A 101 1.93 -5.09 8.14
CA ALA A 101 1.77 -5.84 6.88
C ALA A 101 3.12 -6.34 6.34
N VAL A 102 4.16 -5.49 6.36
CA VAL A 102 5.52 -5.86 5.95
C VAL A 102 6.05 -6.98 6.85
N LEU A 103 6.03 -6.79 8.17
CA LEU A 103 6.54 -7.77 9.13
C LEU A 103 5.73 -9.07 9.16
N GLY A 104 4.42 -9.01 8.93
CA GLY A 104 3.56 -10.19 8.83
C GLY A 104 3.87 -10.99 7.57
N SER A 105 4.16 -10.31 6.46
CA SER A 105 4.51 -10.95 5.19
C SER A 105 5.90 -11.61 5.18
N THR A 106 6.81 -11.20 6.07
CA THR A 106 8.16 -11.79 6.19
C THR A 106 8.21 -12.99 7.14
N GLN A 107 7.26 -13.12 8.08
CA GLN A 107 7.20 -14.23 9.04
C GLN A 107 6.66 -15.54 8.45
N HIS A 108 6.16 -15.53 7.21
CA HIS A 108 5.63 -16.71 6.52
C HIS A 108 6.66 -17.36 5.57
N ASN A 109 7.96 -17.29 5.89
CA ASN A 109 9.02 -18.01 5.18
C ASN A 109 9.71 -19.05 6.07
#